data_AF-A0A1F3ZQ86-F1
#
_entry.id   AF-A0A1F3ZQ86-F1
#
_cell.length_a   1.000
_cell.length_b   1.000
_cell.length_c   1.000
_cell.angle_alpha   90.00
_cell.angle_beta   90.00
_cell.angle_gamma   90.00
#
_symmetry.space_group_name_H-M   'P 1'
#
loop_
_entity.id
_entity.type
_entity.pdbx_description
1 polymer ?
#
loop_
_entity_poly.entity_id
_entity_poly.type
_entity_poly.pdbx_seq_one_letter_code
_entity_poly.pdbx_strand_id
1 'polypeptide(L)'
;MKSDVARAELMACVFARNIADGELAALGAASQVPMAAVKLARRMHAPNLSWLCGGSGAINSELPLLLESAADYRNLFGAEYRYSMEDAVDLQMRGRPDIVFLGGIQVDRFGNINMVCVGDYRNPRMRGPGSVGLPFAASFRKSFIYLQHHDPRLLVEKVDFVSGPGHSPDRDKWAVPSSGGPA
;
A
#
# COMPACT_ATOMS: atom_id res chain seq x y z
N MET A 1 -10.81 -13.61 29.50
CA MET A 1 -11.56 -12.82 28.51
C MET A 1 -10.93 -13.11 27.15
N LYS A 2 -11.56 -13.92 26.28
CA LYS A 2 -11.12 -13.98 24.89
C LYS A 2 -11.50 -12.64 24.29
N SER A 3 -10.52 -11.83 23.91
CA SER A 3 -10.79 -10.57 23.23
C SER A 3 -11.32 -10.90 21.84
N ASP A 4 -12.59 -10.59 21.58
CA ASP A 4 -13.22 -10.69 20.25
C ASP A 4 -12.70 -9.57 19.34
N VAL A 5 -11.41 -9.62 19.02
CA VAL A 5 -10.75 -8.65 18.11
C VAL A 5 -10.93 -9.15 16.68
N ALA A 6 -11.49 -8.31 15.81
CA ALA A 6 -11.58 -8.64 14.40
C ALA A 6 -10.18 -8.69 13.77
N ARG A 7 -9.97 -9.56 12.78
CA ARG A 7 -8.66 -9.70 12.10
C ARG A 7 -8.17 -8.36 11.53
N ALA A 8 -9.08 -7.56 10.99
CA ALA A 8 -8.79 -6.23 10.46
C ALA A 8 -8.27 -5.26 11.54
N GLU A 9 -8.82 -5.30 12.76
CA GLU A 9 -8.36 -4.49 13.89
C GLU A 9 -6.96 -4.92 14.33
N LEU A 10 -6.73 -6.23 14.43
CA LEU A 10 -5.40 -6.76 14.74
C LEU A 10 -4.36 -6.30 13.70
N MET A 11 -4.68 -6.40 12.41
CA MET A 11 -3.80 -5.94 11.33
C MET A 11 -3.55 -4.43 11.42
N ALA A 12 -4.58 -3.61 11.66
CA ALA A 12 -4.43 -2.17 11.83
C ALA A 12 -3.52 -1.83 13.01
N CYS A 13 -3.65 -2.52 14.14
CA CYS A 13 -2.77 -2.34 15.30
C CYS A 13 -1.32 -2.78 15.01
N VAL A 14 -1.12 -3.89 14.27
CA VAL A 14 0.22 -4.35 13.87
C VAL A 14 0.88 -3.32 12.95
N PHE A 15 0.17 -2.81 11.94
CA PHE A 15 0.68 -1.77 11.06
C PHE A 15 0.98 -0.48 11.82
N ALA A 16 0.07 -0.02 12.68
CA ALA A 16 0.26 1.19 13.47
C ALA A 16 1.56 1.16 14.28
N ARG A 17 1.87 0.03 14.94
CA ARG A 17 3.10 -0.14 15.72
C ARG A 17 4.40 -0.06 14.90
N ASN A 18 4.32 -0.28 13.59
CA ASN A 18 5.49 -0.26 12.70
C ASN A 18 5.63 1.07 11.93
N ILE A 19 4.77 2.06 12.23
CA ILE A 19 4.88 3.43 11.74
C ILE A 19 5.62 4.26 12.78
N ALA A 20 6.71 4.88 12.38
CA ALA A 20 7.49 5.81 13.17
C ALA A 20 6.95 7.24 13.06
N ASP A 21 7.25 8.06 14.06
CA ASP A 21 6.91 9.48 14.03
C ASP A 21 7.63 10.21 12.89
N GLY A 22 6.91 11.09 12.18
CA GLY A 22 7.45 11.86 11.06
C GLY A 22 7.56 11.13 9.72
N GLU A 23 7.22 9.85 9.63
CA GLU A 23 7.16 9.15 8.33
C GLU A 23 6.03 9.70 7.45
N LEU A 24 6.21 9.60 6.13
CA LEU A 24 5.18 9.85 5.12
C LEU A 24 4.64 8.52 4.58
N ALA A 25 3.37 8.21 4.89
CA ALA A 25 2.69 7.05 4.34
C ALA A 25 1.99 7.35 3.01
N ALA A 26 1.90 6.37 2.10
CA ALA A 26 1.02 6.45 0.94
C ALA A 26 -0.01 5.31 0.97
N LEU A 27 -1.29 5.68 0.79
CA LEU A 27 -2.41 4.75 0.80
C LEU A 27 -2.95 4.55 -0.62
N GLY A 28 -3.05 3.29 -1.04
CA GLY A 28 -3.67 2.91 -2.32
C GLY A 28 -5.19 2.92 -2.27
N ALA A 29 -5.85 2.56 -3.38
CA ALA A 29 -7.31 2.60 -3.50
C ALA A 29 -8.03 1.81 -2.38
N ALA A 30 -7.88 0.49 -2.31
CA ALA A 30 -8.50 -0.34 -1.26
C ALA A 30 -7.60 -0.41 -0.02
N SER A 31 -7.74 0.55 0.90
CA SER A 31 -6.81 0.72 2.03
C SER A 31 -7.50 1.03 3.37
N GLN A 32 -8.66 0.44 3.68
CA GLN A 32 -9.36 0.72 4.95
C GLN A 32 -8.51 0.35 6.17
N VAL A 33 -7.87 -0.83 6.16
CA VAL A 33 -7.00 -1.30 7.25
C VAL A 33 -5.74 -0.41 7.38
N PRO A 34 -5.01 -0.10 6.29
CA PRO A 34 -3.94 0.91 6.33
C PRO A 34 -4.39 2.31 6.81
N MET A 35 -5.56 2.79 6.39
CA MET A 35 -6.11 4.08 6.81
C MET A 35 -6.37 4.09 8.33
N ALA A 36 -6.94 3.00 8.85
CA ALA A 36 -7.10 2.83 10.29
C ALA A 36 -5.76 2.85 11.02
N ALA A 37 -4.74 2.18 10.46
CA ALA A 37 -3.41 2.11 11.04
C ALA A 37 -2.72 3.48 11.12
N VAL A 38 -2.72 4.27 10.04
CA VAL A 38 -2.09 5.61 10.06
C VAL A 38 -2.81 6.57 10.99
N LYS A 39 -4.16 6.55 11.02
CA LYS A 39 -4.94 7.38 11.94
C LYS A 39 -4.73 6.96 13.40
N LEU A 40 -4.61 5.67 13.67
CA LEU A 40 -4.30 5.15 15.00
C LEU A 40 -2.89 5.56 15.43
N ALA A 41 -1.88 5.36 14.58
CA ALA A 41 -0.50 5.74 14.86
C ALA A 41 -0.38 7.25 15.16
N ARG A 42 -1.00 8.12 14.35
CA ARG A 42 -0.99 9.58 14.58
C ARG A 42 -1.59 9.96 15.94
N ARG A 43 -2.65 9.26 16.38
CA ARG A 43 -3.32 9.52 17.67
C ARG A 43 -2.59 8.93 18.88
N MET A 44 -1.63 8.03 18.68
CA MET A 44 -0.97 7.31 19.77
C MET A 44 0.48 7.75 19.97
N HIS A 45 1.34 7.50 18.99
CA HIS A 45 2.80 7.59 19.17
C HIS A 45 3.53 8.30 18.04
N ALA A 46 2.84 8.65 16.95
CA ALA A 46 3.42 9.27 15.76
C ALA A 46 2.70 10.58 15.36
N PRO A 47 2.63 11.60 16.25
CA PRO A 47 1.85 12.82 16.00
C PRO A 47 2.25 13.61 14.74
N ASN A 48 3.50 13.49 14.29
CA ASN A 48 4.05 14.14 13.10
C ASN A 48 3.95 13.28 11.82
N LEU A 49 3.35 12.08 11.90
CA LEU A 49 3.04 11.25 10.73
C LEU A 49 2.15 12.02 9.73
N SER A 50 2.50 11.94 8.45
CA SER A 50 1.65 12.40 7.35
C SER A 50 1.29 11.27 6.41
N TRP A 51 0.17 11.37 5.70
CA TRP A 51 -0.20 10.39 4.68
C TRP A 51 -0.87 11.00 3.45
N LEU A 52 -0.61 10.35 2.32
CA LEU A 52 -1.23 10.63 1.03
C LEU A 52 -2.42 9.69 0.80
N CYS A 53 -3.59 10.26 0.52
CA CYS A 53 -4.78 9.52 0.12
C CYS A 53 -4.83 9.33 -1.41
N GLY A 54 -3.94 8.47 -1.91
CA GLY A 54 -3.81 8.02 -3.31
C GLY A 54 -4.55 8.86 -4.35
N GLY A 55 -5.61 8.29 -4.93
CA GLY A 55 -6.33 8.88 -6.07
C GLY A 55 -7.23 10.08 -5.76
N SER A 56 -7.50 10.39 -4.48
CA SER A 56 -8.34 11.54 -4.12
C SER A 56 -7.54 12.84 -4.11
N GLY A 57 -6.21 12.74 -4.02
CA GLY A 57 -5.34 13.90 -3.93
C GLY A 57 -5.26 14.50 -2.52
N ALA A 58 -5.90 13.91 -1.51
CA ALA A 58 -5.92 14.49 -0.17
C ALA A 58 -4.66 14.15 0.64
N ILE A 59 -4.14 15.12 1.40
CA ILE A 59 -3.14 14.89 2.45
C ILE A 59 -3.81 15.01 3.82
N ASN A 60 -3.48 14.07 4.72
CA ASN A 60 -3.86 14.14 6.13
C ASN A 60 -5.37 14.29 6.37
N SER A 61 -6.19 13.58 5.59
CA SER A 61 -7.65 13.66 5.68
C SER A 61 -8.18 13.36 7.10
N GLU A 62 -8.81 14.35 7.73
CA GLU A 62 -9.38 14.22 9.07
C GLU A 62 -10.76 13.54 9.11
N LEU A 63 -11.31 13.12 7.96
CA LEU A 63 -12.62 12.49 7.89
C LEU A 63 -12.73 11.33 8.90
N PRO A 64 -13.72 11.30 9.81
CA PRO A 64 -13.81 10.28 10.85
C PRO A 64 -14.16 8.89 10.32
N LEU A 65 -14.64 8.81 9.07
CA LEU A 65 -15.03 7.57 8.41
C LEU A 65 -13.83 6.90 7.74
N LEU A 66 -13.78 5.57 7.82
CA LEU A 66 -12.93 4.75 6.97
C LEU A 66 -13.69 4.47 5.67
N LEU A 67 -13.37 5.23 4.63
CA LEU A 67 -13.99 5.07 3.31
C LEU A 67 -13.50 3.79 2.63
N GLU A 68 -14.34 3.22 1.77
CA GLU A 68 -13.99 2.02 0.99
C GLU A 68 -12.77 2.24 0.09
N SER A 69 -12.58 3.48 -0.38
CA SER A 69 -11.46 3.84 -1.24
C SER A 69 -10.76 5.11 -0.77
N ALA A 70 -9.42 5.09 -0.75
CA ALA A 70 -8.62 6.31 -0.59
C ALA A 70 -8.72 7.25 -1.80
N ALA A 71 -9.30 6.79 -2.91
CA ALA A 71 -9.62 7.62 -4.07
C ALA A 71 -10.97 8.35 -3.97
N ASP A 72 -11.73 8.13 -2.90
CA ASP A 72 -13.02 8.81 -2.70
C ASP A 72 -12.83 10.30 -2.42
N TYR A 73 -13.61 11.15 -3.11
CA TYR A 73 -13.52 12.62 -2.99
C TYR A 73 -13.78 13.11 -1.57
N ARG A 74 -14.50 12.34 -0.74
CA ARG A 74 -14.78 12.71 0.65
C ARG A 74 -13.52 12.79 1.51
N ASN A 75 -12.41 12.20 1.08
CA ASN A 75 -11.12 12.40 1.73
C ASN A 75 -10.66 13.86 1.70
N LEU A 76 -11.18 14.70 0.79
CA LEU A 76 -10.85 16.14 0.73
C LEU A 76 -11.47 16.95 1.87
N PHE A 77 -12.51 16.43 2.53
CA PHE A 77 -13.12 17.12 3.68
C PHE A 77 -12.18 17.07 4.89
N GLY A 78 -11.69 18.24 5.31
CA GLY A 78 -10.70 18.35 6.38
C GLY A 78 -9.30 17.87 5.98
N ALA A 79 -8.99 17.79 4.69
CA ALA A 79 -7.63 17.56 4.24
C ALA A 79 -6.78 18.82 4.47
N GLU A 80 -5.54 18.64 4.90
CA GLU A 80 -4.59 19.73 5.09
C GLU A 80 -4.14 20.32 3.74
N TYR A 81 -4.11 19.49 2.70
CA TYR A 81 -3.73 19.88 1.34
C TYR A 81 -4.38 18.98 0.28
N ARG A 82 -4.49 19.50 -0.94
CA ARG A 82 -4.89 18.74 -2.14
C ARG A 82 -3.77 18.79 -3.18
N TYR A 83 -3.21 17.63 -3.52
CA TYR A 83 -2.22 17.45 -4.59
C TYR A 83 -2.87 16.97 -5.90
N SER A 84 -2.16 17.17 -7.01
CA SER A 84 -2.57 16.67 -8.32
C SER A 84 -2.03 15.25 -8.58
N MET A 85 -2.61 14.51 -9.53
CA MET A 85 -2.13 13.14 -9.80
C MET A 85 -0.66 13.13 -10.25
N GLU A 86 -0.23 14.17 -10.96
CA GLU A 86 1.13 14.39 -11.41
C GLU A 86 2.09 14.49 -10.20
N ASP A 87 1.74 15.29 -9.19
CA ASP A 87 2.50 15.38 -7.94
C ASP A 87 2.59 14.02 -7.24
N ALA A 88 1.50 13.25 -7.25
CA ALA A 88 1.46 11.92 -6.65
C ALA A 88 2.46 10.98 -7.33
N VAL A 89 2.53 11.01 -8.65
CA VAL A 89 3.48 10.21 -9.44
C VAL A 89 4.91 10.68 -9.17
N ASP A 90 5.15 11.98 -9.15
CA ASP A 90 6.48 12.55 -8.88
C ASP A 90 7.01 12.18 -7.49
N LEU A 91 6.16 12.30 -6.46
CA LEU A 91 6.52 11.92 -5.09
C LEU A 91 6.85 10.42 -5.00
N GLN A 92 6.03 9.56 -5.60
CA GLN A 92 6.23 8.12 -5.58
C GLN A 92 7.48 7.69 -6.36
N MET A 93 7.68 8.22 -7.57
CA MET A 93 8.85 7.93 -8.40
C MET A 93 10.16 8.35 -7.72
N ARG A 94 10.16 9.48 -7.01
CA ARG A 94 11.31 9.96 -6.22
C ARG A 94 11.51 9.22 -4.90
N GLY A 95 10.69 8.20 -4.59
CA GLY A 95 10.79 7.44 -3.35
C GLY A 95 10.54 8.28 -2.11
N ARG A 96 9.64 9.28 -2.21
CA ARG A 96 9.31 10.16 -1.08
C ARG A 96 8.51 9.45 0.01
N PRO A 97 7.50 8.60 -0.29
CA PRO A 97 6.82 7.84 0.74
C PRO A 97 7.78 6.90 1.46
N ASP A 98 7.77 6.99 2.79
CA ASP A 98 8.54 6.12 3.67
C ASP A 98 7.86 4.77 3.83
N ILE A 99 6.53 4.79 3.96
CA ILE A 99 5.71 3.59 4.11
C ILE A 99 4.65 3.50 3.02
N VAL A 100 4.50 2.31 2.45
CA VAL A 100 3.32 1.96 1.66
C VAL A 100 2.70 0.64 2.11
N PHE A 101 1.41 0.48 1.81
CA PHE A 101 0.69 -0.77 2.05
C PHE A 101 0.21 -1.32 0.72
N LEU A 102 0.65 -2.52 0.38
CA LEU A 102 0.45 -3.15 -0.92
C LEU A 102 -0.31 -4.46 -0.76
N GLY A 103 -1.14 -4.78 -1.75
CA GLY A 103 -1.84 -6.05 -1.85
C GLY A 103 -1.91 -6.50 -3.29
N GLY A 104 -2.29 -7.76 -3.51
CA GLY A 104 -2.40 -8.33 -4.84
C GLY A 104 -3.29 -9.56 -4.91
N ILE A 105 -3.57 -9.97 -6.14
CA ILE A 105 -4.24 -11.24 -6.45
C ILE A 105 -3.26 -12.43 -6.44
N GLN A 106 -1.96 -12.17 -6.52
CA GLN A 106 -0.91 -13.12 -6.18
C GLN A 106 0.26 -12.37 -5.52
N VAL A 107 0.95 -13.05 -4.61
CA VAL A 107 2.21 -12.65 -4.00
C VAL A 107 3.12 -13.87 -4.00
N ASP A 108 4.37 -13.72 -4.43
CA ASP A 108 5.33 -14.82 -4.41
C ASP A 108 6.33 -14.76 -3.25
N ARG A 109 7.20 -15.77 -3.17
CA ARG A 109 8.20 -15.90 -2.11
C ARG A 109 9.24 -14.79 -2.04
N PHE A 110 9.38 -13.98 -3.10
CA PHE A 110 10.26 -12.81 -3.10
C PHE A 110 9.48 -11.53 -2.75
N GLY A 111 8.19 -11.64 -2.46
CA GLY A 111 7.32 -10.50 -2.25
C GLY A 111 6.97 -9.75 -3.54
N ASN A 112 7.14 -10.37 -4.72
CA ASN A 112 6.59 -9.77 -5.94
C ASN A 112 5.07 -9.86 -5.89
N ILE A 113 4.41 -8.80 -6.38
CA ILE A 113 2.97 -8.65 -6.32
C ILE A 113 2.40 -8.66 -7.72
N ASN A 114 1.30 -9.37 -7.91
CA ASN A 114 0.50 -9.36 -9.12
C ASN A 114 -0.88 -8.75 -8.85
N MET A 115 -1.30 -7.81 -9.71
CA MET A 115 -2.67 -7.31 -9.81
C MET A 115 -3.19 -7.29 -11.26
N VAL A 116 -2.43 -7.83 -12.20
CA VAL A 116 -2.73 -7.73 -13.63
C VAL A 116 -3.50 -8.94 -14.11
N CYS A 117 -2.96 -10.15 -14.00
CA CYS A 117 -3.63 -11.33 -14.54
C CYS A 117 -3.13 -12.64 -13.91
N VAL A 118 -3.98 -13.66 -13.94
CA VAL A 118 -3.60 -15.05 -13.65
C VAL A 118 -3.60 -15.85 -14.95
N GLY A 119 -2.53 -16.59 -15.20
CA GLY A 119 -2.26 -17.27 -16.48
C GLY A 119 -1.52 -16.38 -17.49
N ASP A 120 -1.57 -16.77 -18.78
CA ASP A 120 -0.89 -16.05 -19.87
C ASP A 120 -1.38 -14.60 -19.99
N TYR A 121 -0.46 -13.64 -20.15
CA TYR A 121 -0.80 -12.22 -20.21
C TYR A 121 -1.68 -11.85 -21.41
N ARG A 122 -1.49 -12.50 -22.56
CA ARG A 122 -2.25 -12.21 -23.79
C ARG A 122 -3.60 -12.93 -23.81
N ASN A 123 -3.72 -14.04 -23.09
CA ASN A 123 -4.97 -14.79 -22.92
C ASN A 123 -5.18 -15.21 -21.46
N PRO A 124 -5.51 -14.27 -20.56
CA PRO A 124 -5.52 -14.53 -19.13
C PRO A 124 -6.73 -15.37 -18.72
N ARG A 125 -6.51 -16.33 -17.82
CA ARG A 125 -7.61 -17.07 -17.19
C ARG A 125 -8.45 -16.16 -16.29
N MET A 126 -7.81 -15.19 -15.66
CA MET A 126 -8.48 -14.14 -14.88
C MET A 126 -7.76 -12.81 -15.07
N ARG A 127 -8.51 -11.74 -15.34
CA ARG A 127 -7.99 -10.37 -15.44
C ARG A 127 -8.23 -9.65 -14.11
N GLY A 128 -7.14 -9.19 -13.50
CA GLY A 128 -7.16 -8.35 -12.32
C GLY A 128 -7.38 -6.87 -12.64
N PRO A 129 -7.47 -6.02 -11.60
CA PRO A 129 -7.77 -4.59 -11.73
C PRO A 129 -6.67 -3.77 -12.42
N GLY A 130 -5.44 -4.30 -12.55
CA GLY A 130 -4.28 -3.60 -13.13
C GLY A 130 -3.23 -3.21 -12.09
N SER A 131 -2.05 -2.76 -12.55
CA SER A 131 -0.90 -2.50 -11.67
C SER A 131 -1.06 -1.28 -10.77
N VAL A 132 -1.81 -0.26 -11.20
CA VAL A 132 -2.02 1.00 -10.46
C VAL A 132 -0.66 1.57 -9.98
N GLY A 133 -0.45 1.73 -8.67
CA GLY A 133 0.80 2.27 -8.10
C GLY A 133 1.88 1.21 -7.81
N LEU A 134 1.63 -0.08 -8.07
CA LEU A 134 2.61 -1.13 -7.81
C LEU A 134 3.93 -1.00 -8.60
N PRO A 135 3.99 -0.43 -9.82
CA PRO A 135 5.26 -0.22 -10.50
C PRO A 135 6.23 0.66 -9.69
N PHE A 136 5.72 1.54 -8.81
CA PHE A 136 6.52 2.38 -7.93
C PHE A 136 7.07 1.62 -6.70
N ALA A 137 6.77 0.33 -6.53
CA ALA A 137 7.30 -0.46 -5.41
C ALA A 137 8.83 -0.50 -5.37
N ALA A 138 9.48 -0.33 -6.53
CA ALA A 138 10.91 -0.16 -6.68
C ALA A 138 11.46 1.17 -6.11
N SER A 139 10.58 2.12 -5.78
CA SER A 139 10.95 3.44 -5.26
C SER A 139 10.68 3.60 -3.75
N PHE A 140 9.81 2.78 -3.16
CA PHE A 140 9.39 2.94 -1.76
C PHE A 140 10.44 2.47 -0.77
N ARG A 141 10.61 3.23 0.33
CA ARG A 141 11.57 2.87 1.38
C ARG A 141 11.17 1.60 2.12
N LYS A 142 9.91 1.50 2.54
CA LYS A 142 9.37 0.34 3.28
C LYS A 142 7.98 0.01 2.73
N SER A 143 7.76 -1.25 2.35
CA SER A 143 6.47 -1.72 1.85
C SER A 143 5.91 -2.83 2.73
N PHE A 144 4.69 -2.68 3.23
CA PHE A 144 3.96 -3.76 3.89
C PHE A 144 3.08 -4.47 2.88
N ILE A 145 3.31 -5.76 2.67
CA ILE A 145 2.42 -6.60 1.87
C ILE A 145 1.34 -7.18 2.79
N TYR A 146 0.08 -7.03 2.40
CA TYR A 146 -1.03 -7.59 3.15
C TYR A 146 -2.09 -8.20 2.25
N LEU A 147 -2.72 -9.26 2.76
CA LEU A 147 -3.77 -10.01 2.09
C LEU A 147 -4.94 -10.18 3.04
N GLN A 148 -6.16 -10.10 2.52
CA GLN A 148 -7.37 -10.36 3.31
C GLN A 148 -7.57 -11.84 3.61
N HIS A 149 -6.99 -12.70 2.78
CA HIS A 149 -7.07 -14.15 2.91
C HIS A 149 -5.66 -14.76 2.84
N HIS A 150 -5.42 -15.73 3.71
CA HIS A 150 -4.22 -16.55 3.66
C HIS A 150 -4.57 -17.81 2.86
N ASP A 151 -4.35 -17.76 1.54
CA ASP A 151 -4.79 -18.79 0.59
C ASP A 151 -3.67 -19.11 -0.42
N PRO A 152 -3.41 -20.40 -0.74
CA PRO A 152 -2.35 -20.79 -1.68
C PRO A 152 -2.56 -20.32 -3.13
N ARG A 153 -3.75 -19.83 -3.49
CA ARG A 153 -4.00 -19.16 -4.77
C ARG A 153 -3.48 -17.73 -4.79
N LEU A 154 -3.39 -17.10 -3.61
CA LEU A 154 -2.82 -15.77 -3.43
C LEU A 154 -1.32 -15.87 -3.13
N LEU A 155 -0.90 -16.80 -2.26
CA LEU A 155 0.50 -17.02 -1.91
C LEU A 155 1.08 -18.15 -2.78
N VAL A 156 1.74 -17.75 -3.87
CA VAL A 156 2.21 -18.66 -4.93
C VAL A 156 3.74 -18.78 -4.90
N GLU A 157 4.28 -19.79 -5.59
CA GLU A 157 5.72 -19.92 -5.72
C GLU A 157 6.34 -18.81 -6.58
N LYS A 158 5.63 -18.42 -7.64
CA LYS A 158 6.00 -17.36 -8.58
C LYS A 158 4.74 -16.71 -9.13
N VAL A 159 4.71 -15.39 -9.19
CA VAL A 159 3.58 -14.67 -9.80
C VAL A 159 3.55 -14.84 -11.32
N ASP A 160 2.34 -14.84 -11.89
CA ASP A 160 2.17 -14.91 -13.35
C ASP A 160 2.57 -13.61 -14.05
N PHE A 161 2.44 -12.48 -13.34
CA PHE A 161 2.86 -11.16 -13.80
C PHE A 161 3.40 -10.32 -12.62
N VAL A 162 4.55 -9.67 -12.82
CA VAL A 162 5.12 -8.77 -11.80
C VAL A 162 4.54 -7.37 -11.98
N SER A 163 3.51 -7.05 -11.21
CA SER A 163 2.93 -5.70 -11.15
C SER A 163 3.72 -4.79 -10.22
N GLY A 164 4.21 -5.34 -9.11
CA GLY A 164 5.06 -4.66 -8.14
C GLY A 164 6.27 -5.52 -7.79
N PRO A 165 7.51 -5.05 -8.04
CA PRO A 165 8.70 -5.82 -7.73
C PRO A 165 8.92 -5.94 -6.22
N GLY A 166 9.16 -7.17 -5.77
CA GLY A 166 9.71 -7.47 -4.45
C GLY A 166 11.23 -7.60 -4.50
N HIS A 167 11.78 -8.50 -3.70
CA HIS A 167 13.21 -8.82 -3.61
C HIS A 167 13.70 -9.80 -4.69
N SER A 168 13.23 -9.61 -5.92
CA SER A 168 13.72 -10.41 -7.05
C SER A 168 15.22 -10.17 -7.29
N PRO A 169 15.99 -11.16 -7.78
CA PRO A 169 17.44 -10.99 -8.03
C PRO A 169 17.81 -9.79 -8.90
N ASP A 170 16.92 -9.40 -9.80
CA ASP A 170 17.12 -8.29 -10.71
C ASP A 170 16.68 -6.92 -10.15
N ARG A 171 16.20 -6.86 -8.90
CA ARG A 171 15.64 -5.65 -8.26
C ARG A 171 16.57 -4.44 -8.38
N ASP A 172 17.87 -4.64 -8.19
CA ASP A 172 18.86 -3.57 -8.20
C ASP A 172 19.02 -2.89 -9.57
N LYS A 173 18.50 -3.49 -10.64
CA LYS A 173 18.52 -2.88 -11.99
C LYS A 173 17.54 -1.71 -12.12
N TRP A 174 16.51 -1.65 -11.29
CA TRP A 174 15.43 -0.66 -11.42
C TRP A 174 15.00 -0.02 -10.09
N ALA A 175 15.39 -0.58 -8.95
CA ALA A 175 15.13 0.04 -7.66
C ALA A 175 15.98 1.28 -7.45
N VAL A 176 15.36 2.35 -6.94
CA VAL A 176 16.12 3.53 -6.52
C VAL A 176 16.95 3.18 -5.27
N PRO A 177 18.11 3.81 -5.04
CA PRO A 177 18.99 3.46 -3.93
C PRO A 177 18.34 3.52 -2.54
N SER A 178 17.34 4.38 -2.35
CA SER A 178 16.61 4.50 -1.08
C SER A 178 15.51 3.44 -0.88
N SER A 179 15.23 2.60 -1.87
CA SER A 179 14.15 1.62 -1.75
C SER A 179 14.60 0.40 -0.95
N GLY A 180 13.95 0.15 0.19
CA GLY A 180 14.15 -1.05 1.02
C GLY A 180 13.23 -2.21 0.66
N GLY A 181 12.17 -1.99 -0.12
CA GLY A 181 11.29 -3.06 -0.62
C GLY A 181 10.33 -3.61 0.43
N PRO A 182 9.79 -4.83 0.23
CA PRO A 182 8.94 -5.50 1.21
C PRO A 182 9.66 -5.73 2.56
N ALA A 183 9.00 -5.39 3.67
CA ALA A 183 9.51 -5.49 5.04
C ALA A 183 8.88 -6.65 5.83
#